data_AF-A0A949Y6I0-F1
#
_entry.id   AF-A0A949Y6I0-F1
#
_cell.length_a   1.000
_cell.length_b   1.000
_cell.length_c   1.000
_cell.angle_alpha   90.00
_cell.angle_beta   90.00
_cell.angle_gamma   90.00
#
_symmetry.space_group_name_H-M   'P 1'
#
loop_
_entity.id
_entity.type
_entity.pdbx_description
1 polymer ?
#
loop_
_entity_poly.entity_id
_entity_poly.type
_entity_poly.pdbx_seq_one_letter_code
_entity_poly.pdbx_strand_id
1 'polypeptide(L)'
;MKRRLQDGEGSLPVRHSPLERDGIRLSVATADPRDPLSESGALTIVGATAREDARPPAGKLTDSRLAALCANAVYGAFLNYQAEFHIITRRARDRFLHRDWPGAYSDAAERLGLYGQVLDELVAAILRLMGNRLEEKPIWAATKAVYSSLITFCDQWEIAESFFNSLTRRLFTTVGVNQQIEFVDSDFDAPPAEPSGRVRGVYQGTALPVLLNAVLTELGFPAEHYANLPAAVAAAAARLEMELGCPVSRIEMAENVFFRGRSAYLVGAAFRRDDERGLPIGFALLHGDGGITLDAVLLGEDDIAILFSFTRSYFRVDAPLPHDLVRFLKLLMPRKPLAELYTAIGYNKHGKTEFYRDFLHHLETSEDEFEKAEGERGMVMTVFTLPSYDVVFKVIRDRFDYPKDTSRAEVMRKYRLVFEHDRAGRLVEAYEFEHLRIPRNRFRPELLEEL
;
A
#
# COMPACT_ATOMS: atom_id res chain seq x y z
N MET A 1 -38.88 32.99 15.33
CA MET A 1 -40.24 33.55 15.12
C MET A 1 -40.21 35.04 15.46
N LYS A 2 -40.37 35.90 14.44
CA LYS A 2 -40.69 37.36 14.43
C LYS A 2 -39.65 38.35 15.05
N ARG A 3 -38.94 39.16 14.24
CA ARG A 3 -39.28 40.48 13.59
C ARG A 3 -38.92 41.66 14.55
N ARG A 4 -38.37 42.83 14.17
CA ARG A 4 -38.18 43.57 12.90
C ARG A 4 -37.34 44.85 13.18
N LEU A 5 -36.56 45.31 12.17
CA LEU A 5 -36.31 46.70 11.67
C LEU A 5 -35.70 47.73 12.65
N GLN A 6 -34.82 48.67 12.27
CA GLN A 6 -34.77 49.48 11.05
C GLN A 6 -33.43 50.27 10.94
N ASP A 7 -33.19 50.77 9.74
CA ASP A 7 -31.98 51.36 9.15
C ASP A 7 -31.54 52.76 9.66
N GLY A 8 -30.32 53.16 9.31
CA GLY A 8 -29.84 54.55 9.37
C GLY A 8 -28.40 54.75 8.87
N GLU A 9 -28.27 55.28 7.64
CA GLU A 9 -27.05 55.58 6.89
C GLU A 9 -26.15 56.69 7.48
N GLY A 10 -24.84 56.66 7.16
CA GLY A 10 -23.89 57.75 7.41
C GLY A 10 -22.49 57.49 6.80
N SER A 11 -22.09 58.33 5.86
CA SER A 11 -21.06 58.10 4.82
C SER A 11 -19.63 58.63 5.11
N LEU A 12 -18.62 57.85 4.66
CA LEU A 12 -17.25 58.18 4.12
C LEU A 12 -16.13 58.70 5.07
N PRO A 13 -14.80 58.57 4.75
CA PRO A 13 -14.14 58.02 3.55
C PRO A 13 -12.99 57.00 3.80
N VAL A 14 -12.67 56.19 2.78
CA VAL A 14 -11.48 55.30 2.74
C VAL A 14 -10.47 55.84 1.72
N ARG A 15 -9.19 55.88 2.09
CA ARG A 15 -8.04 56.20 1.21
C ARG A 15 -7.50 54.94 0.52
N HIS A 16 -7.01 55.17 -0.69
CA HIS A 16 -6.60 54.29 -1.80
C HIS A 16 -5.51 53.21 -1.56
N SER A 17 -5.81 51.99 -2.06
CA SER A 17 -5.11 51.11 -3.07
C SER A 17 -3.62 50.72 -2.95
N PRO A 18 -3.09 49.74 -3.72
CA PRO A 18 -3.73 48.68 -4.56
C PRO A 18 -3.09 47.27 -4.41
N LEU A 19 -3.74 46.23 -4.96
CA LEU A 19 -3.15 45.16 -5.81
C LEU A 19 -4.20 44.06 -6.10
N GLU A 20 -4.88 44.18 -7.24
CA GLU A 20 -5.48 43.05 -7.99
C GLU A 20 -4.36 42.47 -8.91
N ARG A 21 -4.25 41.17 -9.27
CA ARG A 21 -5.04 40.29 -10.18
C ARG A 21 -4.22 38.97 -10.29
N ASP A 22 -4.67 37.78 -10.70
CA ASP A 22 -5.66 37.32 -11.68
C ASP A 22 -6.21 35.94 -11.25
N GLY A 23 -7.53 35.74 -11.40
CA GLY A 23 -8.19 34.43 -11.26
C GLY A 23 -8.72 33.97 -12.63
N ILE A 24 -8.51 32.69 -12.96
CA ILE A 24 -8.97 32.08 -14.21
C ILE A 24 -10.47 31.75 -14.11
N ARG A 25 -11.26 32.23 -15.07
CA ARG A 25 -12.67 31.83 -15.31
C ARG A 25 -12.72 30.67 -16.32
N LEU A 26 -13.48 29.62 -15.98
CA LEU A 26 -13.88 28.56 -16.90
C LEU A 26 -15.29 28.87 -17.42
N SER A 27 -15.47 28.93 -18.75
CA SER A 27 -16.78 28.97 -19.40
C SER A 27 -16.97 27.70 -20.25
N VAL A 28 -18.06 26.98 -20.01
CA VAL A 28 -18.46 25.79 -20.77
C VAL A 28 -19.43 26.23 -21.87
N ALA A 29 -19.14 25.88 -23.12
CA ALA A 29 -20.08 26.01 -24.23
C ALA A 29 -20.80 24.67 -24.46
N THR A 30 -22.13 24.71 -24.60
CA THR A 30 -22.98 23.58 -24.97
C THR A 30 -23.08 23.47 -26.49
N ALA A 31 -23.01 22.25 -27.04
CA ALA A 31 -23.10 21.97 -28.48
C ALA A 31 -24.50 21.46 -28.90
N ASP A 32 -24.94 21.87 -30.08
CA ASP A 32 -26.21 21.54 -30.76
C ASP A 32 -26.13 20.17 -31.49
N PRO A 33 -27.10 19.24 -31.36
CA PRO A 33 -26.91 17.85 -31.76
C PRO A 33 -27.37 17.51 -33.20
N ARG A 34 -26.98 18.29 -34.23
CA ARG A 34 -27.41 18.03 -35.62
C ARG A 34 -26.37 18.29 -36.72
N ASP A 35 -25.15 17.79 -36.58
CA ASP A 35 -24.22 17.70 -37.72
C ASP A 35 -23.31 16.46 -37.65
N PRO A 36 -23.54 15.43 -38.49
CA PRO A 36 -22.68 14.26 -38.57
C PRO A 36 -21.77 14.42 -39.80
N LEU A 37 -20.57 14.97 -39.62
CA LEU A 37 -19.34 14.79 -40.41
C LEU A 37 -18.38 15.98 -40.19
N SER A 38 -17.54 15.93 -39.15
CA SER A 38 -16.17 16.46 -39.25
C SER A 38 -15.26 15.76 -38.23
N GLU A 39 -14.19 15.17 -38.74
CA GLU A 39 -13.13 14.52 -37.96
C GLU A 39 -12.17 15.56 -37.35
N SER A 40 -11.55 15.19 -36.22
CA SER A 40 -10.31 15.73 -35.66
C SER A 40 -10.33 17.19 -35.12
N GLY A 41 -10.71 17.34 -33.85
CA GLY A 41 -10.43 18.52 -33.03
C GLY A 41 -9.19 18.32 -32.13
N ALA A 42 -7.99 18.45 -32.70
CA ALA A 42 -6.76 18.58 -31.93
C ALA A 42 -6.70 19.96 -31.25
N LEU A 43 -6.50 19.99 -29.94
CA LEU A 43 -6.24 21.23 -29.20
C LEU A 43 -4.92 21.84 -29.68
N THR A 44 -5.01 22.95 -30.42
CA THR A 44 -3.87 23.79 -30.78
C THR A 44 -3.73 24.87 -29.71
N ILE A 45 -2.68 24.79 -28.89
CA ILE A 45 -2.26 25.89 -28.01
C ILE A 45 -1.42 26.85 -28.86
N VAL A 46 -2.00 27.99 -29.23
CA VAL A 46 -1.28 29.06 -29.95
C VAL A 46 -0.53 29.93 -28.96
N GLY A 47 0.80 29.76 -28.95
CA GLY A 47 1.81 30.81 -28.87
C GLY A 47 1.79 31.79 -27.69
N ALA A 48 2.46 31.43 -26.60
CA ALA A 48 3.19 32.41 -25.80
C ALA A 48 4.58 32.58 -26.44
N THR A 49 4.89 33.79 -26.85
CA THR A 49 6.12 34.18 -27.55
C THR A 49 7.37 33.81 -26.77
N ALA A 50 8.33 33.21 -27.49
CA ALA A 50 9.67 32.93 -27.00
C ALA A 50 10.34 34.22 -26.52
N ARG A 51 10.56 34.31 -25.21
CA ARG A 51 11.71 35.03 -24.66
C ARG A 51 12.85 34.03 -24.52
N GLU A 52 13.61 33.88 -25.59
CA GLU A 52 15.03 33.56 -25.46
C GLU A 52 15.71 34.66 -24.62
N ASP A 53 16.72 34.25 -23.86
CA ASP A 53 17.62 35.07 -23.03
C ASP A 53 17.15 35.45 -21.63
N ALA A 54 17.25 34.47 -20.72
CA ALA A 54 18.23 34.54 -19.62
C ALA A 54 18.34 33.18 -18.93
N ARG A 55 19.12 32.25 -19.48
CA ARG A 55 19.69 31.17 -18.65
C ARG A 55 20.56 31.87 -17.60
N PRO A 56 20.32 31.68 -16.29
CA PRO A 56 21.24 32.20 -15.30
C PRO A 56 22.63 31.60 -15.58
N PRO A 57 23.72 32.35 -15.37
CA PRO A 57 25.07 31.82 -15.53
C PRO A 57 25.18 30.54 -14.69
N ALA A 58 25.92 29.55 -15.21
CA ALA A 58 26.17 28.25 -14.58
C ALA A 58 26.97 28.40 -13.26
N GLY A 59 26.35 29.03 -12.26
CA GLY A 59 26.74 28.93 -10.88
C GLY A 59 26.26 27.59 -10.37
N LYS A 60 27.14 26.85 -9.68
CA LYS A 60 26.77 25.61 -8.97
C LYS A 60 25.49 25.88 -8.16
N LEU A 61 24.45 25.06 -8.36
CA LEU A 61 23.25 25.11 -7.53
C LEU A 61 23.68 25.08 -6.05
N THR A 62 23.08 25.95 -5.23
CA THR A 62 23.29 25.87 -3.78
C THR A 62 22.75 24.55 -3.25
N ASP A 63 23.29 24.09 -2.12
CA ASP A 63 22.92 22.82 -1.50
C ASP A 63 21.41 22.75 -1.24
N SER A 64 20.82 23.82 -0.71
CA SER A 64 19.39 23.92 -0.46
C SER A 64 18.55 23.85 -1.73
N ARG A 65 19.00 24.48 -2.83
CA ARG A 65 18.27 24.42 -4.11
C ARG A 65 18.36 23.04 -4.74
N LEU A 66 19.53 22.41 -4.70
CA LEU A 66 19.72 21.06 -5.21
C LEU A 66 18.91 20.05 -4.39
N ALA A 67 18.91 20.18 -3.05
CA ALA A 67 18.11 19.36 -2.16
C ALA A 67 16.61 19.50 -2.44
N ALA A 68 16.11 20.74 -2.63
CA ALA A 68 14.72 20.97 -2.97
C ALA A 68 14.34 20.37 -4.32
N LEU A 69 15.20 20.47 -5.35
CA LEU A 69 14.98 19.84 -6.65
C LEU A 69 14.93 18.31 -6.56
N CYS A 70 15.85 17.71 -5.80
CA CYS A 70 15.86 16.27 -5.57
C CYS A 70 14.59 15.83 -4.83
N ALA A 71 14.21 16.51 -3.74
CA ALA A 71 13.03 16.18 -2.95
C ALA A 71 11.75 16.25 -3.79
N ASN A 72 11.59 17.28 -4.63
CA ASN A 72 10.46 17.39 -5.55
C ASN A 72 10.47 16.29 -6.63
N ALA A 73 11.65 15.90 -7.13
CA ALA A 73 11.76 14.78 -8.07
C ALA A 73 11.33 13.46 -7.42
N VAL A 74 11.76 13.19 -6.18
CA VAL A 74 11.33 12.00 -5.43
C VAL A 74 9.82 12.03 -5.18
N TYR A 75 9.29 13.18 -4.74
CA TYR A 75 7.87 13.32 -4.45
C TYR A 75 7.00 13.17 -5.71
N GLY A 76 7.39 13.79 -6.82
CA GLY A 76 6.70 13.62 -8.09
C GLY A 76 6.71 12.17 -8.59
N ALA A 77 7.85 11.46 -8.47
CA ALA A 77 7.94 10.05 -8.82
C ALA A 77 7.07 9.18 -7.89
N PHE A 78 7.02 9.48 -6.60
CA PHE A 78 6.15 8.78 -5.65
C PHE A 78 4.67 8.98 -5.98
N LEU A 79 4.23 10.21 -6.28
CA LEU A 79 2.85 10.49 -6.70
C LEU A 79 2.50 9.76 -8.00
N ASN A 80 3.42 9.72 -8.97
CA ASN A 80 3.24 8.94 -10.20
C ASN A 80 3.08 7.44 -9.92
N TYR A 81 3.95 6.87 -9.07
CA TYR A 81 3.84 5.49 -8.62
C TYR A 81 2.46 5.21 -8.00
N GLN A 82 2.01 6.05 -7.06
CA GLN A 82 0.72 5.88 -6.41
C GLN A 82 -0.44 5.97 -7.42
N ALA A 83 -0.42 6.95 -8.33
CA ALA A 83 -1.45 7.11 -9.35
C ALA A 83 -1.57 5.87 -10.25
N GLU A 84 -0.46 5.38 -10.79
CA GLU A 84 -0.44 4.18 -11.64
C GLU A 84 -0.82 2.92 -10.86
N PHE A 85 -0.34 2.78 -9.62
CA PHE A 85 -0.72 1.67 -8.74
C PHE A 85 -2.23 1.60 -8.53
N HIS A 86 -2.88 2.75 -8.29
CA HIS A 86 -4.33 2.85 -8.16
C HIS A 86 -5.06 2.60 -9.49
N ILE A 87 -4.55 3.10 -10.62
CA ILE A 87 -5.12 2.83 -11.95
C ILE A 87 -5.18 1.32 -12.20
N ILE A 88 -4.07 0.61 -12.01
CA ILE A 88 -4.01 -0.85 -12.22
C ILE A 88 -4.93 -1.57 -11.22
N THR A 89 -4.95 -1.13 -9.97
CA THR A 89 -5.76 -1.74 -8.91
C THR A 89 -7.27 -1.63 -9.19
N ARG A 90 -7.74 -0.48 -9.68
CA ARG A 90 -9.16 -0.25 -10.01
C ARG A 90 -9.69 -1.15 -11.11
N ARG A 91 -8.84 -1.57 -12.05
CA ARG A 91 -9.21 -2.53 -13.11
C ARG A 91 -9.76 -3.84 -12.54
N ALA A 92 -9.35 -4.23 -11.32
CA ALA A 92 -9.71 -5.52 -10.72
C ALA A 92 -11.22 -5.77 -10.64
N ARG A 93 -12.02 -4.72 -10.39
CA ARG A 93 -13.48 -4.82 -10.36
C ARG A 93 -14.03 -5.20 -11.73
N ASP A 94 -13.59 -4.51 -12.78
CA ASP A 94 -14.03 -4.77 -14.15
C ASP A 94 -13.53 -6.12 -14.65
N ARG A 95 -12.28 -6.50 -14.33
CA ARG A 95 -11.75 -7.85 -14.64
C ARG A 95 -12.61 -8.93 -14.01
N PHE A 96 -13.02 -8.75 -12.75
CA PHE A 96 -13.88 -9.70 -12.05
C PHE A 96 -15.26 -9.80 -12.72
N LEU A 97 -15.92 -8.68 -13.00
CA LEU A 97 -17.24 -8.64 -13.64
C LEU A 97 -17.26 -9.21 -15.05
N HIS A 98 -16.21 -8.99 -15.83
CA HIS A 98 -16.08 -9.55 -17.18
C HIS A 98 -15.48 -10.96 -17.20
N ARG A 99 -15.12 -11.50 -16.03
CA ARG A 99 -14.43 -12.80 -15.88
C ARG A 99 -13.14 -12.87 -16.68
N ASP A 100 -12.46 -11.73 -16.85
CA ASP A 100 -11.17 -11.61 -17.52
C ASP A 100 -10.04 -12.00 -16.57
N TRP A 101 -9.91 -13.30 -16.34
CA TRP A 101 -8.88 -13.87 -15.49
C TRP A 101 -7.46 -13.65 -16.03
N PRO A 102 -7.19 -13.83 -17.34
CA PRO A 102 -5.87 -13.50 -17.90
C PRO A 102 -5.49 -12.04 -17.66
N GLY A 103 -6.40 -11.09 -17.91
CA GLY A 103 -6.18 -9.68 -17.61
C GLY A 103 -5.95 -9.42 -16.12
N ALA A 104 -6.69 -10.11 -15.25
CA ALA A 104 -6.43 -10.06 -13.81
C ALA A 104 -5.02 -10.56 -13.43
N TYR A 105 -4.49 -11.64 -14.01
CA TYR A 105 -3.11 -12.06 -13.73
C TYR A 105 -2.08 -11.07 -14.29
N SER A 106 -2.34 -10.50 -15.48
CA SER A 106 -1.49 -9.47 -16.07
C SER A 106 -1.41 -8.22 -15.20
N ASP A 107 -2.55 -7.69 -14.73
CA ASP A 107 -2.60 -6.51 -13.86
C ASP A 107 -1.84 -6.76 -12.53
N ALA A 108 -1.86 -7.99 -12.01
CA ALA A 108 -1.12 -8.33 -10.79
C ALA A 108 0.42 -8.29 -11.01
N ALA A 109 0.89 -8.80 -12.16
CA ALA A 109 2.30 -8.76 -12.53
C ALA A 109 2.78 -7.32 -12.84
N GLU A 110 1.96 -6.54 -13.57
CA GLU A 110 2.22 -5.12 -13.88
C GLU A 110 2.39 -4.32 -12.59
N ARG A 111 1.45 -4.45 -11.64
CA ARG A 111 1.50 -3.77 -10.35
C ARG A 111 2.72 -4.17 -9.51
N LEU A 112 3.12 -5.45 -9.56
CA LEU A 112 4.30 -5.94 -8.83
C LEU A 112 5.61 -5.33 -9.36
N GLY A 113 5.72 -5.14 -10.68
CA GLY A 113 6.89 -4.55 -11.33
C GLY A 113 6.97 -3.03 -11.25
N LEU A 114 5.84 -2.35 -11.10
CA LEU A 114 5.70 -0.89 -11.18
C LEU A 114 6.68 -0.14 -10.27
N TYR A 115 6.78 -0.53 -9.00
CA TYR A 115 7.66 0.14 -8.03
C TYR A 115 9.12 0.15 -8.48
N GLY A 116 9.56 -0.96 -9.08
CA GLY A 116 10.93 -1.11 -9.56
C GLY A 116 11.23 -0.17 -10.72
N GLN A 117 10.31 -0.11 -11.68
CA GLN A 117 10.41 0.72 -12.89
C GLN A 117 10.46 2.22 -12.54
N VAL A 118 9.53 2.70 -11.71
CA VAL A 118 9.50 4.12 -11.30
C VAL A 118 10.78 4.51 -10.56
N LEU A 119 11.31 3.63 -9.71
CA LEU A 119 12.58 3.90 -9.02
C LEU A 119 13.78 3.94 -9.97
N ASP A 120 13.83 3.13 -11.02
CA ASP A 120 14.95 3.16 -11.98
C ASP A 120 14.98 4.49 -12.76
N GLU A 121 13.80 4.98 -13.16
CA GLU A 121 13.66 6.30 -13.78
C GLU A 121 14.07 7.43 -12.83
N LEU A 122 13.65 7.36 -11.56
CA LEU A 122 14.00 8.33 -10.53
C LEU A 122 15.51 8.33 -10.25
N VAL A 123 16.13 7.15 -10.12
CA VAL A 123 17.59 7.01 -9.95
C VAL A 123 18.31 7.73 -11.10
N ALA A 124 17.92 7.49 -12.34
CA ALA A 124 18.51 8.16 -13.50
C ALA A 124 18.32 9.69 -13.44
N ALA A 125 17.16 10.18 -12.97
CA ALA A 125 16.91 11.60 -12.80
C ALA A 125 17.79 12.23 -11.70
N ILE A 126 17.92 11.58 -10.55
CA ILE A 126 18.76 12.04 -9.44
C ILE A 126 20.23 12.06 -9.82
N LEU A 127 20.72 11.03 -10.52
CA LEU A 127 22.10 11.00 -11.03
C LEU A 127 22.40 12.20 -11.95
N ARG A 128 21.45 12.59 -12.80
CA ARG A 128 21.57 13.80 -13.65
C ARG A 128 21.53 15.09 -12.85
N LEU A 129 20.68 15.18 -11.81
CA LEU A 129 20.56 16.37 -10.97
C LEU A 129 21.79 16.60 -10.09
N MET A 130 22.29 15.55 -9.45
CA MET A 130 23.38 15.66 -8.48
C MET A 130 24.76 15.61 -9.12
N GLY A 131 24.93 14.86 -10.23
CA GLY A 131 26.21 14.74 -10.93
C GLY A 131 27.35 14.33 -9.98
N ASN A 132 28.42 15.11 -9.95
CA ASN A 132 29.57 14.87 -9.08
C ASN A 132 29.31 15.11 -7.58
N ARG A 133 28.13 15.63 -7.22
CA ARG A 133 27.73 15.91 -5.84
C ARG A 133 26.92 14.79 -5.19
N LEU A 134 26.76 13.66 -5.89
CA LEU A 134 25.93 12.54 -5.43
C LEU A 134 26.34 12.04 -4.04
N GLU A 135 27.64 11.99 -3.74
CA GLU A 135 28.16 11.47 -2.47
C GLU A 135 28.10 12.48 -1.31
N GLU A 136 27.65 13.72 -1.56
CA GLU A 136 27.59 14.77 -0.54
C GLU A 136 26.42 14.55 0.43
N LYS A 137 26.67 13.85 1.53
CA LYS A 137 25.69 13.55 2.60
C LYS A 137 24.88 14.76 3.10
N PRO A 138 25.44 15.97 3.27
CA PRO A 138 24.65 17.13 3.71
C PRO A 138 23.48 17.47 2.77
N ILE A 139 23.64 17.24 1.46
CA ILE A 139 22.58 17.47 0.48
C ILE A 139 21.46 16.44 0.66
N TRP A 140 21.80 15.18 0.93
CA TRP A 140 20.83 14.12 1.20
C TRP A 140 20.04 14.34 2.49
N ALA A 141 20.71 14.78 3.55
CA ALA A 141 20.03 15.15 4.80
C ALA A 141 19.05 16.31 4.56
N ALA A 142 19.45 17.35 3.81
CA ALA A 142 18.57 18.43 3.42
C ALA A 142 17.43 17.96 2.49
N THR A 143 17.70 17.02 1.58
CA THR A 143 16.70 16.44 0.67
C THR A 143 15.65 15.67 1.48
N LYS A 144 16.07 14.83 2.43
CA LYS A 144 15.18 14.11 3.35
C LYS A 144 14.31 15.09 4.12
N ALA A 145 14.88 16.16 4.68
CA ALA A 145 14.12 17.16 5.45
C ALA A 145 13.05 17.87 4.59
N VAL A 146 13.40 18.30 3.38
CA VAL A 146 12.42 18.92 2.46
C VAL A 146 11.36 17.90 2.04
N TYR A 147 11.75 16.65 1.75
CA TYR A 147 10.84 15.59 1.37
C TYR A 147 9.84 15.26 2.49
N SER A 148 10.31 15.15 3.73
CA SER A 148 9.49 14.94 4.94
C SER A 148 8.39 16.01 5.07
N SER A 149 8.72 17.27 4.77
CA SER A 149 7.73 18.37 4.73
C SER A 149 6.71 18.26 3.60
N LEU A 150 7.07 17.67 2.45
CA LEU A 150 6.15 17.49 1.32
C LEU A 150 5.12 16.39 1.59
N ILE A 151 5.53 15.31 2.27
CA ILE A 151 4.69 14.14 2.51
C ILE A 151 3.76 14.30 3.71
N THR A 152 3.89 15.36 4.51
CA THR A 152 3.02 15.66 5.67
C THR A 152 1.53 15.68 5.31
N PHE A 153 1.17 16.12 4.10
CA PHE A 153 -0.22 16.18 3.63
C PHE A 153 -0.57 15.03 2.67
N CYS A 154 0.28 14.00 2.59
CA CYS A 154 0.03 12.83 1.79
C CYS A 154 -0.64 11.74 2.65
N ASP A 155 -1.77 11.23 2.18
CA ASP A 155 -2.48 10.11 2.81
C ASP A 155 -1.67 8.80 2.86
N GLN A 156 -0.57 8.71 2.11
CA GLN A 156 0.32 7.54 2.03
C GLN A 156 1.75 7.87 2.48
N TRP A 157 1.88 8.78 3.44
CA TRP A 157 3.15 9.28 3.97
C TRP A 157 4.12 8.15 4.37
N GLU A 158 3.62 7.05 4.97
CA GLU A 158 4.46 5.95 5.47
C GLU A 158 5.09 5.14 4.33
N ILE A 159 4.37 5.03 3.22
CA ILE A 159 4.85 4.40 1.99
C ILE A 159 5.84 5.33 1.31
N ALA A 160 5.62 6.65 1.38
CA ALA A 160 6.52 7.67 0.86
C ALA A 160 7.91 7.61 1.53
N GLU A 161 7.97 7.45 2.85
CA GLU A 161 9.23 7.22 3.58
C GLU A 161 9.98 5.99 3.05
N SER A 162 9.26 4.88 2.84
CA SER A 162 9.83 3.65 2.30
C SER A 162 10.30 3.78 0.85
N PHE A 163 9.60 4.59 0.07
CA PHE A 163 9.99 4.96 -1.30
C PHE A 163 11.31 5.73 -1.31
N PHE A 164 11.47 6.71 -0.42
CA PHE A 164 12.72 7.44 -0.24
C PHE A 164 13.87 6.52 0.20
N ASN A 165 13.64 5.63 1.18
CA ASN A 165 14.63 4.65 1.61
C ASN A 165 15.08 3.73 0.48
N SER A 166 14.16 3.36 -0.41
CA SER A 166 14.47 2.51 -1.55
C SER A 166 15.32 3.23 -2.59
N LEU A 167 15.10 4.53 -2.79
CA LEU A 167 15.96 5.37 -3.63
C LEU A 167 17.38 5.44 -3.07
N THR A 168 17.52 5.80 -1.79
CA THR A 168 18.86 5.96 -1.18
C THR A 168 19.62 4.64 -1.15
N ARG A 169 18.95 3.52 -0.88
CA ARG A 169 19.57 2.18 -0.94
C ARG A 169 19.95 1.72 -2.36
N ARG A 170 19.31 2.23 -3.41
CA ARG A 170 19.76 1.97 -4.79
C ARG A 170 21.00 2.78 -5.18
N LEU A 171 21.14 3.98 -4.62
CA LEU A 171 22.25 4.89 -4.92
C LEU A 171 23.48 4.63 -4.02
N PHE A 172 23.26 4.12 -2.81
CA PHE A 172 24.30 3.87 -1.83
C PHE A 172 24.33 2.41 -1.40
N THR A 173 25.53 1.83 -1.37
CA THR A 173 25.78 0.57 -0.66
C THR A 173 25.86 0.86 0.85
N THR A 174 24.72 1.08 1.49
CA THR A 174 24.63 1.28 2.93
C THR A 174 24.71 -0.07 3.66
N VAL A 175 25.69 -0.23 4.55
CA VAL A 175 25.71 -1.37 5.51
C VAL A 175 24.85 -1.03 6.71
N GLY A 176 23.82 -1.84 6.98
CA GLY A 176 22.83 -1.60 8.03
C GLY A 176 21.85 -0.49 7.65
N VAL A 177 21.87 0.62 8.39
CA VAL A 177 21.03 1.80 8.21
C VAL A 177 21.83 3.08 8.42
N ASN A 178 21.39 4.17 7.77
CA ASN A 178 21.92 5.51 8.02
C ASN A 178 20.78 6.50 8.27
N GLN A 179 20.43 6.74 9.53
CA GLN A 179 19.34 7.64 9.95
C GLN A 179 19.43 9.07 9.39
N GLN A 180 20.63 9.53 9.00
CA GLN A 180 20.81 10.86 8.41
C GLN A 180 20.19 10.97 7.00
N ILE A 181 20.08 9.85 6.28
CA ILE A 181 19.64 9.80 4.89
C ILE A 181 18.57 8.72 4.63
N GLU A 182 18.09 8.06 5.68
CA GLU A 182 17.03 7.05 5.66
C GLU A 182 16.02 7.34 6.79
N PHE A 183 14.76 7.01 6.56
CA PHE A 183 13.69 6.93 7.55
C PHE A 183 13.73 5.55 8.21
N VAL A 184 14.62 5.38 9.20
CA VAL A 184 14.74 4.11 9.95
C VAL A 184 13.49 3.95 10.82
N ASP A 185 13.28 4.94 11.69
CA ASP A 185 12.01 5.18 12.34
C ASP A 185 11.15 6.08 11.43
N SER A 186 9.85 6.06 11.69
CA SER A 186 8.95 7.04 11.07
C SER A 186 9.29 8.43 11.59
N ASP A 187 9.27 9.44 10.72
CA ASP A 187 9.34 10.84 11.17
C ASP A 187 8.00 11.28 11.83
N PHE A 188 6.97 10.43 11.77
CA PHE A 188 5.64 10.67 12.33
C PHE A 188 5.20 9.56 13.31
N ASP A 189 4.95 9.90 14.57
CA ASP A 189 4.46 8.96 15.60
C ASP A 189 2.99 8.54 15.39
N ALA A 190 2.23 9.37 14.66
CA ALA A 190 0.84 9.19 14.28
C ALA A 190 0.62 9.81 12.89
N PRO A 191 -0.50 9.51 12.20
CA PRO A 191 -0.82 10.18 10.95
C PRO A 191 -0.65 11.71 11.06
N PRO A 192 0.16 12.33 10.18
CA PRO A 192 0.52 13.75 10.29
C PRO A 192 -0.65 14.70 10.01
N ALA A 193 -1.70 14.19 9.37
CA ALA A 193 -2.92 14.89 9.05
C ALA A 193 -4.14 14.00 9.33
N GLU A 194 -5.30 14.62 9.50
CA GLU A 194 -6.56 13.86 9.56
C GLU A 194 -6.80 13.14 8.23
N PRO A 195 -7.32 11.90 8.25
CA PRO A 195 -7.60 11.15 7.03
C PRO A 195 -8.57 11.92 6.13
N SER A 196 -8.29 11.94 4.83
CA SER A 196 -9.12 12.62 3.84
C SER A 196 -10.48 11.95 3.56
N GLY A 197 -10.74 10.78 4.16
CA GLY A 197 -11.90 9.96 3.88
C GLY A 197 -12.20 8.91 4.95
N ARG A 198 -13.03 7.93 4.59
CA ARG A 198 -13.50 6.86 5.47
C ARG A 198 -12.96 5.52 4.97
N VAL A 199 -12.69 4.60 5.90
CA VAL A 199 -12.21 3.24 5.58
C VAL A 199 -13.17 2.13 6.02
N ARG A 200 -14.21 2.50 6.79
CA ARG A 200 -15.12 1.54 7.45
C ARG A 200 -16.60 1.91 7.29
N GLY A 201 -17.34 1.17 6.47
CA GLY A 201 -18.80 1.21 6.39
C GLY A 201 -19.46 0.64 7.64
N VAL A 202 -20.62 1.17 8.06
CA VAL A 202 -21.37 0.67 9.23
C VAL A 202 -22.82 0.46 8.82
N TYR A 203 -23.32 -0.75 9.01
CA TYR A 203 -24.66 -1.20 8.69
C TYR A 203 -25.37 -1.59 9.98
N GLN A 204 -26.47 -0.91 10.33
CA GLN A 204 -27.18 -1.13 11.60
C GLN A 204 -28.67 -0.75 11.51
N GLY A 205 -29.44 -1.10 12.53
CA GLY A 205 -30.82 -0.61 12.71
C GLY A 205 -31.91 -1.41 11.98
N THR A 206 -31.57 -2.56 11.40
CA THR A 206 -32.53 -3.45 10.72
C THR A 206 -32.20 -4.93 11.00
N ALA A 207 -33.04 -5.86 10.54
CA ALA A 207 -32.79 -7.29 10.67
C ALA A 207 -31.57 -7.74 9.86
N LEU A 208 -30.88 -8.78 10.32
CA LEU A 208 -29.61 -9.23 9.72
C LEU A 208 -29.68 -9.51 8.20
N PRO A 209 -30.72 -10.18 7.65
CA PRO A 209 -30.83 -10.36 6.20
C PRO A 209 -30.85 -9.03 5.42
N VAL A 210 -31.46 -7.98 5.98
CA VAL A 210 -31.51 -6.65 5.35
C VAL A 210 -30.12 -6.00 5.38
N LEU A 211 -29.40 -6.11 6.50
CA LEU A 211 -28.02 -5.64 6.62
C LEU A 211 -27.09 -6.35 5.64
N LEU A 212 -27.19 -7.68 5.54
CA LEU A 212 -26.37 -8.47 4.63
C LEU A 212 -26.70 -8.21 3.16
N ASN A 213 -27.98 -7.99 2.83
CA ASN A 213 -28.35 -7.55 1.50
C ASN A 213 -27.67 -6.23 1.16
N ALA A 214 -27.75 -5.23 2.05
CA ALA A 214 -27.09 -3.93 1.86
C ALA A 214 -25.56 -4.07 1.73
N VAL A 215 -24.89 -4.87 2.57
CA VAL A 215 -23.45 -5.16 2.45
C VAL A 215 -23.12 -5.77 1.08
N LEU A 216 -23.87 -6.79 0.64
CA LEU A 216 -23.61 -7.46 -0.63
C LEU A 216 -23.91 -6.58 -1.85
N THR A 217 -24.86 -5.64 -1.76
CA THR A 217 -25.26 -4.79 -2.89
C THR A 217 -24.59 -3.43 -2.96
N GLU A 218 -24.47 -2.73 -1.83
CA GLU A 218 -23.90 -1.38 -1.79
C GLU A 218 -22.38 -1.40 -1.83
N LEU A 219 -21.76 -2.31 -1.06
CA LEU A 219 -20.31 -2.47 -1.04
C LEU A 219 -19.82 -3.46 -2.10
N GLY A 220 -20.53 -4.57 -2.28
CA GLY A 220 -20.18 -5.61 -3.26
C GLY A 220 -20.55 -5.22 -4.70
N PHE A 221 -21.67 -5.74 -5.16
CA PHE A 221 -22.12 -5.62 -6.54
C PHE A 221 -23.63 -5.39 -6.64
N PRO A 222 -24.14 -4.68 -7.65
CA PRO A 222 -25.57 -4.57 -7.87
C PRO A 222 -26.29 -5.94 -7.91
N ALA A 223 -27.54 -5.98 -7.43
CA ALA A 223 -28.28 -7.22 -7.21
C ALA A 223 -28.43 -8.07 -8.48
N GLU A 224 -28.52 -7.43 -9.65
CA GLU A 224 -28.63 -8.06 -10.96
C GLU A 224 -27.41 -8.91 -11.37
N HIS A 225 -26.25 -8.70 -10.74
CA HIS A 225 -25.07 -9.51 -11.01
C HIS A 225 -25.08 -10.84 -10.27
N TYR A 226 -25.89 -11.01 -9.22
CA TYR A 226 -25.93 -12.23 -8.44
C TYR A 226 -26.80 -13.30 -9.09
N ALA A 227 -26.35 -14.56 -9.04
CA ALA A 227 -27.13 -15.70 -9.51
C ALA A 227 -28.42 -15.88 -8.70
N ASN A 228 -28.35 -15.72 -7.37
CA ASN A 228 -29.48 -15.76 -6.46
C ASN A 228 -29.15 -15.04 -5.14
N LEU A 229 -29.27 -13.70 -5.15
CA LEU A 229 -28.98 -12.87 -3.97
C LEU A 229 -29.84 -13.24 -2.74
N PRO A 230 -31.17 -13.43 -2.84
CA PRO A 230 -31.97 -13.79 -1.67
C PRO A 230 -31.52 -15.08 -0.98
N ALA A 231 -31.15 -16.11 -1.74
CA ALA A 231 -30.63 -17.35 -1.18
C ALA A 231 -29.26 -17.16 -0.52
N ALA A 232 -28.36 -16.39 -1.15
CA ALA A 232 -27.05 -16.07 -0.58
C ALA A 232 -27.17 -15.31 0.76
N VAL A 233 -28.04 -14.30 0.81
CA VAL A 233 -28.33 -13.52 2.02
C VAL A 233 -28.90 -14.41 3.13
N ALA A 234 -29.87 -15.27 2.81
CA ALA A 234 -30.48 -16.16 3.80
C ALA A 234 -29.47 -17.16 4.37
N ALA A 235 -28.63 -17.76 3.52
CA ALA A 235 -27.59 -18.69 3.95
C ALA A 235 -26.53 -18.00 4.83
N ALA A 236 -26.11 -16.80 4.45
CA ALA A 236 -25.16 -16.01 5.22
C ALA A 236 -25.71 -15.59 6.59
N ALA A 237 -26.97 -15.13 6.63
CA ALA A 237 -27.65 -14.77 7.87
C ALA A 237 -27.72 -15.97 8.82
N ALA A 238 -28.18 -17.12 8.32
CA ALA A 238 -28.29 -18.34 9.11
C ALA A 238 -26.93 -18.80 9.67
N ARG A 239 -25.87 -18.73 8.86
CA ARG A 239 -24.51 -19.11 9.29
C ARG A 239 -23.98 -18.17 10.39
N LEU A 240 -24.20 -16.86 10.25
CA LEU A 240 -23.73 -15.86 11.21
C LEU A 240 -24.53 -15.88 12.52
N GLU A 241 -25.86 -16.05 12.45
CA GLU A 241 -26.72 -16.21 13.63
C GLU A 241 -26.38 -17.49 14.41
N MET A 242 -26.08 -18.58 13.71
CA MET A 242 -25.65 -19.83 14.33
C MET A 242 -24.34 -19.66 15.08
N GLU A 243 -23.37 -18.93 14.53
CA GLU A 243 -22.07 -18.70 15.16
C GLU A 243 -22.18 -17.76 16.37
N LEU A 244 -22.93 -16.67 16.26
CA LEU A 244 -23.04 -15.67 17.32
C LEU A 244 -24.00 -16.07 18.43
N GLY A 245 -24.98 -16.93 18.15
CA GLY A 245 -26.00 -17.38 19.11
C GLY A 245 -26.95 -16.28 19.59
N CYS A 246 -26.84 -15.06 19.05
CA CYS A 246 -27.68 -13.92 19.39
C CYS A 246 -27.82 -12.96 18.20
N PRO A 247 -28.80 -12.03 18.24
CA PRO A 247 -28.99 -11.08 17.16
C PRO A 247 -27.80 -10.15 16.94
N VAL A 248 -27.41 -9.97 15.68
CA VAL A 248 -26.41 -8.98 15.25
C VAL A 248 -26.96 -7.57 15.42
N SER A 249 -26.21 -6.70 16.09
CA SER A 249 -26.59 -5.30 16.33
C SER A 249 -26.14 -4.37 15.19
N ARG A 250 -24.92 -4.59 14.70
CA ARG A 250 -24.32 -3.87 13.57
C ARG A 250 -23.28 -4.73 12.87
N ILE A 251 -23.02 -4.41 11.61
CA ILE A 251 -21.91 -4.94 10.82
C ILE A 251 -21.04 -3.76 10.43
N GLU A 252 -19.74 -3.89 10.61
CA GLU A 252 -18.75 -2.92 10.14
C GLU A 252 -17.88 -3.56 9.06
N MET A 253 -17.78 -2.94 7.89
CA MET A 253 -17.06 -3.49 6.74
C MET A 253 -15.95 -2.55 6.31
N ALA A 254 -14.83 -3.07 5.80
CA ALA A 254 -13.93 -2.26 5.01
C ALA A 254 -14.69 -1.70 3.80
N GLU A 255 -14.46 -0.44 3.44
CA GLU A 255 -15.16 0.21 2.31
C GLU A 255 -14.68 -0.26 0.94
N ASN A 256 -13.64 -1.09 0.90
CA ASN A 256 -12.99 -1.51 -0.33
C ASN A 256 -13.14 -3.02 -0.51
N VAL A 257 -13.45 -3.44 -1.74
CA VAL A 257 -13.50 -4.86 -2.12
C VAL A 257 -12.09 -5.36 -2.39
N PHE A 258 -11.75 -6.53 -1.84
CA PHE A 258 -10.45 -7.16 -2.03
C PHE A 258 -10.52 -8.17 -3.17
N PHE A 259 -9.69 -8.02 -4.21
CA PHE A 259 -9.67 -8.93 -5.35
C PHE A 259 -8.41 -9.78 -5.38
N ARG A 260 -8.56 -11.10 -5.53
CA ARG A 260 -7.44 -12.03 -5.69
C ARG A 260 -7.83 -13.24 -6.53
N GLY A 261 -7.01 -13.56 -7.53
CA GLY A 261 -7.31 -14.62 -8.48
C GLY A 261 -8.67 -14.37 -9.15
N ARG A 262 -9.60 -15.31 -8.95
CA ARG A 262 -10.97 -15.27 -9.51
C ARG A 262 -12.03 -14.86 -8.49
N SER A 263 -11.61 -14.33 -7.35
CA SER A 263 -12.49 -14.10 -6.20
C SER A 263 -12.45 -12.62 -5.78
N ALA A 264 -13.60 -12.15 -5.33
CA ALA A 264 -13.75 -10.89 -4.62
C ALA A 264 -14.09 -11.19 -3.16
N TYR A 265 -13.58 -10.38 -2.23
CA TYR A 265 -13.78 -10.58 -0.80
C TYR A 265 -14.24 -9.28 -0.16
N LEU A 266 -15.25 -9.38 0.70
CA LEU A 266 -15.69 -8.31 1.59
C LEU A 266 -15.29 -8.71 3.01
N VAL A 267 -14.62 -7.82 3.74
CA VAL A 267 -14.03 -8.15 5.05
C VAL A 267 -14.47 -7.12 6.09
N GLY A 268 -14.80 -7.58 7.29
CA GLY A 268 -15.33 -6.72 8.35
C GLY A 268 -15.48 -7.43 9.68
N ALA A 269 -16.38 -6.92 10.52
CA ALA A 269 -16.78 -7.54 11.78
C ALA A 269 -18.29 -7.41 12.01
N ALA A 270 -18.89 -8.45 12.58
CA ALA A 270 -20.25 -8.44 13.09
C ALA A 270 -20.23 -8.25 14.61
N PHE A 271 -21.09 -7.38 15.12
CA PHE A 271 -21.12 -7.04 16.54
C PHE A 271 -22.42 -7.47 17.18
N ARG A 272 -22.31 -7.92 18.42
CA ARG A 272 -23.44 -8.16 19.31
C ARG A 272 -23.84 -6.83 19.96
N ARG A 273 -24.99 -6.81 20.64
CA ARG A 273 -25.31 -5.68 21.51
C ARG A 273 -24.32 -5.68 22.68
N ASP A 274 -23.74 -4.53 23.01
CA ASP A 274 -22.79 -4.33 24.10
C ASP A 274 -21.44 -5.10 23.98
N ASP A 275 -21.09 -5.56 22.77
CA ASP A 275 -19.78 -6.14 22.46
C ASP A 275 -18.98 -5.19 21.56
N GLU A 276 -17.81 -4.76 22.04
CA GLU A 276 -16.89 -3.88 21.32
C GLU A 276 -15.82 -4.64 20.52
N ARG A 277 -15.58 -5.93 20.82
CA ARG A 277 -14.53 -6.70 20.14
C ARG A 277 -14.97 -7.13 18.74
N GLY A 278 -16.25 -7.49 18.60
CA GLY A 278 -16.84 -7.98 17.35
C GLY A 278 -16.28 -9.34 16.92
N LEU A 279 -17.05 -10.06 16.11
CA LEU A 279 -16.61 -11.27 15.43
C LEU A 279 -16.08 -10.88 14.05
N PRO A 280 -14.80 -11.11 13.70
CA PRO A 280 -14.31 -10.91 12.34
C PRO A 280 -15.11 -11.75 11.35
N ILE A 281 -15.49 -11.16 10.22
CA ILE A 281 -16.26 -11.82 9.17
C ILE A 281 -15.67 -11.54 7.79
N GLY A 282 -15.88 -12.47 6.86
CA GLY A 282 -15.49 -12.33 5.47
C GLY A 282 -16.48 -13.01 4.53
N PHE A 283 -16.75 -12.39 3.38
CA PHE A 283 -17.63 -12.93 2.35
C PHE A 283 -16.81 -13.20 1.10
N ALA A 284 -16.69 -14.45 0.67
CA ALA A 284 -15.99 -14.84 -0.54
C ALA A 284 -16.98 -14.93 -1.71
N LEU A 285 -16.79 -14.08 -2.71
CA LEU A 285 -17.61 -14.00 -3.91
C LEU A 285 -16.87 -14.60 -5.10
N LEU A 286 -17.55 -15.47 -5.85
CA LEU A 286 -17.07 -16.02 -7.11
C LEU A 286 -17.98 -15.57 -8.25
N HIS A 287 -17.43 -15.43 -9.46
CA HIS A 287 -18.23 -15.14 -10.65
C HIS A 287 -18.15 -16.28 -11.66
N GLY A 288 -19.24 -17.05 -11.75
CA GLY A 288 -19.44 -18.13 -12.72
C GLY A 288 -20.35 -17.73 -13.89
N ASP A 289 -20.70 -18.69 -14.74
CA ASP A 289 -21.58 -18.48 -15.89
C ASP A 289 -22.97 -17.97 -15.51
N GLY A 290 -23.48 -18.37 -14.34
CA GLY A 290 -24.80 -17.99 -13.85
C GLY A 290 -24.85 -16.66 -13.07
N GLY A 291 -23.74 -15.92 -12.96
CA GLY A 291 -23.63 -14.71 -12.14
C GLY A 291 -22.70 -14.89 -10.94
N ILE A 292 -22.77 -13.93 -10.02
CA ILE A 292 -22.00 -13.90 -8.78
C ILE A 292 -22.67 -14.78 -7.73
N THR A 293 -21.89 -15.59 -7.04
CA THR A 293 -22.33 -16.43 -5.92
C THR A 293 -21.52 -16.10 -4.68
N LEU A 294 -22.20 -16.12 -3.52
CA LEU A 294 -21.52 -16.16 -2.23
C LEU A 294 -21.06 -17.58 -1.97
N ASP A 295 -19.77 -17.84 -2.15
CA ASP A 295 -19.17 -19.16 -2.06
C ASP A 295 -18.87 -19.57 -0.61
N ALA A 296 -18.44 -18.61 0.21
CA ALA A 296 -18.15 -18.86 1.61
C ALA A 296 -18.41 -17.64 2.50
N VAL A 297 -18.76 -17.94 3.76
CA VAL A 297 -18.80 -16.99 4.88
C VAL A 297 -17.73 -17.43 5.88
N LEU A 298 -16.70 -16.60 6.01
CA LEU A 298 -15.56 -16.76 6.92
C LEU A 298 -15.90 -16.11 8.25
N LEU A 299 -15.63 -16.80 9.36
CA LEU A 299 -16.04 -16.35 10.69
C LEU A 299 -14.92 -16.55 11.70
N GLY A 300 -14.54 -15.48 12.38
CA GLY A 300 -13.48 -15.49 13.39
C GLY A 300 -12.11 -15.08 12.85
N GLU A 301 -11.20 -14.84 13.79
CA GLU A 301 -9.87 -14.30 13.51
C GLU A 301 -9.04 -15.23 12.61
N ASP A 302 -9.06 -16.55 12.87
CA ASP A 302 -8.21 -17.51 12.17
C ASP A 302 -8.57 -17.62 10.68
N ASP A 303 -9.87 -17.67 10.35
CA ASP A 303 -10.35 -17.72 8.96
C ASP A 303 -9.92 -16.47 8.17
N ILE A 304 -10.05 -15.29 8.78
CA ILE A 304 -9.63 -14.03 8.17
C ILE A 304 -8.10 -13.97 8.08
N ALA A 305 -7.37 -14.40 9.09
CA ALA A 305 -5.90 -14.42 9.06
C ALA A 305 -5.35 -15.31 7.94
N ILE A 306 -5.97 -16.46 7.67
CA ILE A 306 -5.64 -17.36 6.55
C ILE A 306 -5.91 -16.68 5.21
N LEU A 307 -7.00 -15.91 5.09
CA LEU A 307 -7.33 -15.16 3.89
C LEU A 307 -6.21 -14.16 3.54
N PHE A 308 -5.56 -13.56 4.54
CA PHE A 308 -4.44 -12.62 4.37
C PHE A 308 -3.06 -13.28 4.54
N SER A 309 -2.94 -14.61 4.42
CA SER A 309 -1.65 -15.32 4.56
C SER A 309 -0.58 -14.87 3.55
N PHE A 310 0.67 -14.76 4.00
CA PHE A 310 1.86 -14.52 3.17
C PHE A 310 2.09 -15.61 2.11
N THR A 311 1.43 -16.76 2.22
CA THR A 311 1.49 -17.85 1.24
C THR A 311 0.60 -17.64 0.02
N ARG A 312 -0.12 -16.51 -0.05
CA ARG A 312 -1.02 -16.18 -1.17
C ARG A 312 -0.53 -14.94 -1.88
N SER A 313 -0.95 -14.77 -3.14
CA SER A 313 -0.71 -13.52 -3.87
C SER A 313 -1.37 -12.32 -3.18
N TYR A 314 -0.88 -11.12 -3.46
CA TYR A 314 -1.44 -9.90 -2.88
C TYR A 314 -2.85 -9.63 -3.38
N PHE A 315 -3.65 -9.00 -2.52
CA PHE A 315 -4.91 -8.41 -2.91
C PHE A 315 -4.68 -7.18 -3.78
N ARG A 316 -5.61 -6.97 -4.71
CA ARG A 316 -5.87 -5.68 -5.31
C ARG A 316 -7.06 -5.08 -4.59
N VAL A 317 -6.82 -3.99 -3.89
CA VAL A 317 -7.81 -3.27 -3.10
C VAL A 317 -7.56 -1.78 -3.33
N ASP A 318 -8.55 -1.08 -3.88
CA ASP A 318 -8.40 0.35 -4.19
C ASP A 318 -8.60 1.17 -2.92
N ALA A 319 -7.57 1.24 -2.08
CA ALA A 319 -7.60 1.87 -0.77
C ALA A 319 -6.71 3.12 -0.75
N PRO A 320 -7.29 4.34 -0.86
CA PRO A 320 -6.52 5.58 -0.84
C PRO A 320 -5.91 5.87 0.55
N LEU A 321 -6.42 5.24 1.61
CA LEU A 321 -5.95 5.39 2.99
C LEU A 321 -5.36 4.05 3.50
N PRO A 322 -4.16 3.65 3.04
CA PRO A 322 -3.59 2.34 3.36
C PRO A 322 -3.30 2.19 4.85
N HIS A 323 -2.83 3.24 5.53
CA HIS A 323 -2.60 3.25 6.98
C HIS A 323 -3.86 2.86 7.76
N ASP A 324 -4.97 3.56 7.50
CA ASP A 324 -6.24 3.34 8.18
C ASP A 324 -6.84 1.97 7.84
N LEU A 325 -6.71 1.52 6.59
CA LEU A 325 -7.13 0.18 6.20
C LEU A 325 -6.35 -0.90 6.95
N VAL A 326 -5.02 -0.77 7.05
CA VAL A 326 -4.17 -1.71 7.78
C VAL A 326 -4.52 -1.72 9.26
N ARG A 327 -4.80 -0.56 9.88
CA ARG A 327 -5.28 -0.50 11.26
C ARG A 327 -6.62 -1.19 11.45
N PHE A 328 -7.56 -0.99 10.53
CA PHE A 328 -8.83 -1.71 10.55
C PHE A 328 -8.61 -3.23 10.45
N LEU A 329 -7.78 -3.68 9.51
CA LEU A 329 -7.42 -5.10 9.38
C LEU A 329 -6.70 -5.65 10.63
N LYS A 330 -5.89 -4.84 11.31
CA LYS A 330 -5.21 -5.21 12.56
C LYS A 330 -6.19 -5.40 13.71
N LEU A 331 -7.31 -4.67 13.74
CA LEU A 331 -8.39 -4.94 14.71
C LEU A 331 -9.05 -6.30 14.44
N LEU A 332 -9.20 -6.68 13.17
CA LEU A 332 -9.77 -7.98 12.77
C LEU A 332 -8.80 -9.15 12.98
N MET A 333 -7.49 -8.87 12.89
CA MET A 333 -6.41 -9.87 13.00
C MET A 333 -5.29 -9.39 13.94
N PRO A 334 -5.53 -9.32 15.26
CA PRO A 334 -4.59 -8.71 16.21
C PRO A 334 -3.20 -9.36 16.25
N ARG A 335 -3.14 -10.69 16.02
CA ARG A 335 -1.87 -11.43 16.01
C ARG A 335 -1.07 -11.26 14.71
N LYS A 336 -1.66 -10.71 13.65
CA LYS A 336 -1.00 -10.63 12.34
C LYS A 336 -0.04 -9.44 12.27
N PRO A 337 1.23 -9.62 11.87
CA PRO A 337 2.20 -8.51 11.81
C PRO A 337 1.77 -7.41 10.83
N LEU A 338 2.11 -6.15 11.13
CA LEU A 338 1.81 -5.01 10.24
C LEU A 338 2.45 -5.19 8.86
N ALA A 339 3.68 -5.69 8.84
CA ALA A 339 4.40 -6.04 7.63
C ALA A 339 3.59 -6.96 6.70
N GLU A 340 2.95 -8.00 7.25
CA GLU A 340 2.12 -8.91 6.48
C GLU A 340 0.85 -8.25 5.95
N LEU A 341 0.23 -7.34 6.72
CA LEU A 341 -0.97 -6.65 6.30
C LEU A 341 -0.69 -5.69 5.13
N TYR A 342 0.38 -4.90 5.21
CA TYR A 342 0.83 -4.03 4.11
C TYR A 342 1.19 -4.83 2.86
N THR A 343 1.93 -5.93 3.04
CA THR A 343 2.25 -6.85 1.95
C THR A 343 0.99 -7.45 1.33
N ALA A 344 0.02 -7.88 2.15
CA ALA A 344 -1.22 -8.47 1.66
C ALA A 344 -2.07 -7.51 0.82
N ILE A 345 -2.03 -6.20 1.08
CA ILE A 345 -2.71 -5.19 0.25
C ILE A 345 -1.87 -4.71 -0.95
N GLY A 346 -0.66 -5.23 -1.12
CA GLY A 346 0.21 -5.00 -2.29
C GLY A 346 1.35 -4.01 -2.08
N TYR A 347 1.55 -3.48 -0.88
CA TYR A 347 2.68 -2.60 -0.53
C TYR A 347 3.84 -3.40 0.06
N ASN A 348 4.32 -4.42 -0.65
CA ASN A 348 5.36 -5.33 -0.18
C ASN A 348 6.70 -4.65 0.20
N LYS A 349 7.05 -3.54 -0.48
CA LYS A 349 8.26 -2.76 -0.16
C LYS A 349 8.13 -2.03 1.17
N HIS A 350 6.95 -1.49 1.47
CA HIS A 350 6.68 -0.92 2.79
C HIS A 350 6.53 -2.01 3.85
N GLY A 351 5.91 -3.15 3.52
CA GLY A 351 5.89 -4.33 4.40
C GLY A 351 7.29 -4.79 4.82
N LYS A 352 8.28 -4.70 3.93
CA LYS A 352 9.69 -4.95 4.26
C LYS A 352 10.26 -3.90 5.24
N THR A 353 9.92 -2.62 5.10
CA THR A 353 10.31 -1.56 6.06
C THR A 353 9.72 -1.84 7.44
N GLU A 354 8.42 -2.14 7.51
CA GLU A 354 7.72 -2.46 8.75
C GLU A 354 8.28 -3.73 9.41
N PHE A 355 8.58 -4.76 8.63
CA PHE A 355 9.25 -5.96 9.14
C PHE A 355 10.61 -5.62 9.76
N TYR A 356 11.39 -4.77 9.10
CA TYR A 356 12.70 -4.38 9.61
C TYR A 356 12.61 -3.56 10.90
N ARG A 357 11.64 -2.63 10.99
CA ARG A 357 11.35 -1.85 12.21
C ARG A 357 10.95 -2.77 13.38
N ASP A 358 10.02 -3.69 13.14
CA ASP A 358 9.58 -4.68 14.12
C ASP A 358 10.74 -5.59 14.58
N PHE A 359 11.56 -6.07 13.65
CA PHE A 359 12.74 -6.88 13.94
C PHE A 359 13.78 -6.14 14.80
N LEU A 360 14.08 -4.87 14.50
CA LEU A 360 15.00 -4.07 15.31
C LEU A 360 14.44 -3.84 16.72
N HIS A 361 13.16 -3.50 16.82
CA HIS A 361 12.50 -3.33 18.12
C HIS A 361 12.54 -4.61 18.96
N HIS A 362 12.31 -5.77 18.32
CA HIS A 362 12.43 -7.06 18.98
C HIS A 362 13.86 -7.34 19.47
N LEU A 363 14.89 -7.03 18.68
CA LEU A 363 16.29 -7.17 19.10
C LEU A 363 16.65 -6.26 20.28
N GLU A 364 16.07 -5.08 20.38
CA GLU A 364 16.31 -4.13 21.48
C GLU A 364 15.62 -4.55 22.79
N THR A 365 14.50 -5.27 22.69
CA THR A 365 13.65 -5.61 23.85
C THR A 365 13.78 -7.06 24.31
N SER A 366 14.40 -7.92 23.51
CA SER A 366 14.74 -9.31 23.88
C SER A 366 16.22 -9.45 24.22
N GLU A 367 16.57 -10.48 24.98
CA GLU A 367 17.95 -10.92 25.20
C GLU A 367 18.30 -12.19 24.41
N ASP A 368 17.36 -12.70 23.60
CA ASP A 368 17.53 -13.96 22.89
C ASP A 368 18.68 -13.94 21.89
N GLU A 369 19.35 -15.08 21.76
CA GLU A 369 20.44 -15.27 20.82
C GLU A 369 19.95 -16.02 19.58
N PHE A 370 20.46 -15.63 18.41
CA PHE A 370 20.30 -16.37 17.18
C PHE A 370 20.89 -17.77 17.34
N GLU A 371 20.08 -18.76 17.00
CA GLU A 371 20.44 -20.16 16.97
C GLU A 371 20.07 -20.80 15.64
N LYS A 372 20.66 -21.96 15.34
CA LYS A 372 20.33 -22.72 14.14
C LYS A 372 18.84 -23.08 14.19
N ALA A 373 18.14 -22.91 13.08
CA ALA A 373 16.74 -23.29 13.03
C ALA A 373 16.62 -24.82 13.19
N GLU A 374 15.60 -25.27 13.91
CA GLU A 374 15.32 -26.71 14.05
C GLU A 374 15.07 -27.36 12.69
N GLY A 375 15.59 -28.58 12.51
CA GLY A 375 15.43 -29.38 11.30
C GLY A 375 16.75 -29.85 10.70
N GLU A 376 16.68 -30.40 9.49
CA GLU A 376 17.85 -30.90 8.78
C GLU A 376 18.72 -29.76 8.23
N ARG A 377 20.04 -29.92 8.36
CA ARG A 377 21.01 -28.96 7.83
C ARG A 377 20.91 -28.86 6.31
N GLY A 378 20.59 -27.66 5.81
CA GLY A 378 20.49 -27.38 4.39
C GLY A 378 21.85 -27.38 3.67
N MET A 379 21.91 -28.06 2.52
CA MET A 379 23.10 -28.11 1.64
C MET A 379 23.39 -26.79 0.87
N VAL A 380 22.37 -25.92 0.74
CA VAL A 380 22.43 -24.68 -0.05
C VAL A 380 22.29 -23.42 0.81
N MET A 381 21.52 -23.51 1.90
CA MET A 381 21.23 -22.39 2.80
C MET A 381 21.71 -22.72 4.21
N THR A 382 22.28 -21.73 4.89
CA THR A 382 22.35 -21.69 6.35
C THR A 382 21.07 -21.02 6.84
N VAL A 383 20.36 -21.67 7.76
CA VAL A 383 19.08 -21.18 8.29
C VAL A 383 19.17 -21.05 9.80
N PHE A 384 18.80 -19.88 10.31
CA PHE A 384 18.85 -19.57 11.74
C PHE A 384 17.65 -18.72 12.14
N THR A 385 17.36 -18.65 13.43
CA THR A 385 16.17 -17.99 13.97
C THR A 385 16.46 -17.35 15.32
N LEU A 386 15.57 -16.47 15.77
CA LEU A 386 15.44 -16.14 17.18
C LEU A 386 14.27 -16.98 17.75
N PRO A 387 14.42 -17.65 18.90
CA PRO A 387 13.35 -18.50 19.45
C PRO A 387 12.04 -17.78 19.74
N SER A 388 12.13 -16.49 20.09
CA SER A 388 11.00 -15.62 20.45
C SER A 388 10.48 -14.77 19.28
N TYR A 389 10.99 -15.00 18.07
CA TYR A 389 10.62 -14.25 16.87
C TYR A 389 10.19 -15.22 15.77
N ASP A 390 8.96 -15.07 15.27
CA ASP A 390 8.33 -16.01 14.34
C ASP A 390 8.85 -15.90 12.89
N VAL A 391 10.17 -15.75 12.71
CA VAL A 391 10.84 -15.62 11.40
C VAL A 391 12.18 -16.34 11.36
N VAL A 392 12.39 -17.08 10.28
CA VAL A 392 13.68 -17.68 9.95
C VAL A 392 14.49 -16.80 8.99
N PHE A 393 15.78 -16.69 9.26
CA PHE A 393 16.75 -16.03 8.41
C PHE A 393 17.46 -17.08 7.55
N LYS A 394 17.61 -16.79 6.26
CA LYS A 394 18.22 -17.72 5.30
C LYS A 394 19.34 -17.02 4.57
N VAL A 395 20.55 -17.55 4.70
CA VAL A 395 21.75 -17.08 3.99
C VAL A 395 22.19 -18.16 3.02
N ILE A 396 22.41 -17.79 1.75
CA ILE A 396 22.94 -18.71 0.75
C ILE A 396 24.41 -18.97 1.09
N ARG A 397 24.81 -20.24 1.21
CA ARG A 397 26.20 -20.61 1.51
C ARG A 397 27.14 -20.17 0.39
N ASP A 398 28.39 -19.87 0.74
CA ASP A 398 29.43 -19.58 -0.24
C ASP A 398 29.79 -20.81 -1.10
N ARG A 399 29.65 -22.01 -0.52
CA ARG A 399 29.90 -23.29 -1.16
C ARG A 399 28.74 -24.25 -0.85
N PHE A 400 28.27 -24.97 -1.87
CA PHE A 400 27.19 -25.93 -1.74
C PHE A 400 27.72 -27.34 -1.54
N ASP A 401 27.06 -28.09 -0.67
CA ASP A 401 27.45 -29.48 -0.38
C ASP A 401 27.02 -30.40 -1.55
N TYR A 402 27.87 -31.39 -1.87
CA TYR A 402 27.54 -32.44 -2.84
C TYR A 402 26.27 -33.19 -2.39
N PRO A 403 25.33 -33.54 -3.30
CA PRO A 403 25.40 -33.52 -4.76
C PRO A 403 24.82 -32.26 -5.44
N LYS A 404 24.70 -31.13 -4.74
CA LYS A 404 24.02 -29.95 -5.31
C LYS A 404 24.87 -29.25 -6.37
N ASP A 405 24.54 -29.53 -7.63
CA ASP A 405 25.04 -28.81 -8.79
C ASP A 405 24.09 -27.66 -9.15
N THR A 406 24.26 -26.51 -8.48
CA THR A 406 23.49 -25.28 -8.73
C THR A 406 24.37 -24.07 -8.42
N SER A 407 23.98 -22.90 -8.89
CA SER A 407 24.68 -21.63 -8.58
C SER A 407 23.86 -20.75 -7.65
N ARG A 408 24.53 -19.80 -6.96
CA ARG A 408 23.85 -18.73 -6.20
C ARG A 408 22.84 -17.98 -7.08
N ALA A 409 23.22 -17.66 -8.32
CA ALA A 409 22.34 -16.98 -9.27
C ALA A 409 21.07 -17.78 -9.58
N GLU A 410 21.19 -19.11 -9.70
CA GLU A 410 20.03 -19.98 -9.89
C GLU A 410 19.13 -20.05 -8.66
N VAL A 411 19.70 -20.10 -7.45
CA VAL A 411 18.93 -20.03 -6.20
C VAL A 411 18.15 -18.72 -6.15
N MET A 412 18.81 -17.58 -6.38
CA MET A 412 18.16 -16.27 -6.41
C MET A 412 17.04 -16.18 -7.46
N ARG A 413 17.26 -16.75 -8.66
CA ARG A 413 16.22 -16.82 -9.70
C ARG A 413 15.00 -17.64 -9.25
N LYS A 414 15.20 -18.74 -8.51
CA LYS A 414 14.10 -19.55 -7.95
C LYS A 414 13.30 -18.75 -6.91
N TYR A 415 13.97 -18.00 -6.02
CA TYR A 415 13.28 -17.12 -5.07
C TYR A 415 12.47 -16.02 -5.77
N ARG A 416 13.04 -15.41 -6.82
CA ARG A 416 12.34 -14.41 -7.64
C ARG A 416 11.11 -15.00 -8.33
N LEU A 417 11.22 -16.20 -8.89
CA LEU A 417 10.10 -16.91 -9.51
C LEU A 417 8.94 -17.11 -8.50
N VAL A 418 9.25 -17.54 -7.28
CA VAL A 418 8.24 -17.70 -6.23
C VAL A 418 7.59 -16.37 -5.84
N PHE A 419 8.37 -15.30 -5.84
CA PHE A 419 7.89 -13.95 -5.53
C PHE A 419 6.94 -13.40 -6.61
N GLU A 420 7.22 -13.68 -7.89
CA GLU A 420 6.46 -13.17 -9.04
C GLU A 420 5.21 -14.00 -9.38
N HIS A 421 5.11 -15.24 -8.91
CA HIS A 421 4.01 -16.15 -9.24
C HIS A 421 2.96 -16.28 -8.13
N ASP A 422 1.77 -16.79 -8.50
CA ASP A 422 0.77 -17.20 -7.52
C ASP A 422 1.34 -18.34 -6.65
N ARG A 423 1.46 -18.04 -5.35
CA ARG A 423 1.98 -18.95 -4.34
C ARG A 423 0.99 -20.03 -3.95
N ALA A 424 -0.29 -19.90 -4.34
CA ALA A 424 -1.35 -20.89 -4.16
C ALA A 424 -1.55 -21.41 -2.73
N GLY A 425 -1.10 -20.67 -1.71
CA GLY A 425 -1.14 -21.10 -0.31
C GLY A 425 -0.06 -22.13 0.07
N ARG A 426 0.90 -22.40 -0.81
CA ARG A 426 1.89 -23.50 -0.65
C ARG A 426 3.33 -23.03 -0.65
N LEU A 427 3.59 -21.82 -1.12
CA LEU A 427 4.92 -21.23 -1.18
C LEU A 427 4.98 -20.04 -0.22
N VAL A 428 6.07 -19.94 0.52
CA VAL A 428 6.29 -18.87 1.49
C VAL A 428 6.97 -17.71 0.80
N GLU A 429 6.42 -16.51 0.99
CA GLU A 429 7.08 -15.27 0.60
C GLU A 429 8.35 -15.04 1.44
N ALA A 430 9.39 -14.53 0.79
CA ALA A 430 10.63 -14.16 1.46
C ALA A 430 10.97 -12.70 1.19
N TYR A 431 11.35 -11.96 2.24
CA TYR A 431 11.95 -10.65 2.09
C TYR A 431 13.45 -10.80 1.82
N GLU A 432 13.89 -10.37 0.65
CA GLU A 432 15.31 -10.28 0.33
C GLU A 432 15.93 -9.07 1.05
N PHE A 433 16.96 -9.28 1.86
CA PHE A 433 17.75 -8.23 2.51
C PHE A 433 19.19 -8.25 2.02
N GLU A 434 19.78 -7.06 1.87
CA GLU A 434 21.18 -6.86 1.53
C GLU A 434 21.86 -6.07 2.65
N HIS A 435 23.11 -6.41 2.95
CA HIS A 435 23.95 -5.71 3.93
C HIS A 435 23.30 -5.52 5.31
N LEU A 436 22.52 -6.51 5.78
CA LEU A 436 21.93 -6.52 7.11
C LEU A 436 23.02 -6.51 8.18
N ARG A 437 22.87 -5.66 9.20
CA ARG A 437 23.81 -5.59 10.33
C ARG A 437 23.13 -6.12 11.58
N ILE A 438 23.71 -7.16 12.17
CA ILE A 438 23.25 -7.75 13.42
C ILE A 438 24.43 -7.75 14.42
N PRO A 439 24.23 -7.39 15.70
CA PRO A 439 25.29 -7.42 16.69
C PRO A 439 25.84 -8.84 16.90
N ARG A 440 27.18 -8.98 16.89
CA ARG A 440 27.86 -10.29 17.01
C ARG A 440 27.52 -11.03 18.31
N ASN A 441 27.33 -10.28 19.40
CA ASN A 441 26.97 -10.80 20.72
C ASN A 441 25.53 -11.32 20.81
N ARG A 442 24.77 -11.26 19.72
CA ARG A 442 23.43 -11.85 19.62
C ARG A 442 23.44 -13.21 18.95
N PHE A 443 24.59 -13.78 18.60
CA PHE A 443 24.67 -15.11 17.99
C PHE A 443 25.26 -16.10 18.99
N ARG A 444 24.65 -17.28 19.08
CA ARG A 444 25.31 -18.40 19.75
C ARG A 444 26.65 -18.70 19.06
N PRO A 445 27.71 -19.03 19.81
CA PRO A 445 29.05 -19.27 19.24
C PRO A 445 29.05 -20.29 18.08
N GLU A 446 28.31 -21.39 18.22
CA GLU A 446 28.22 -22.46 17.22
C GLU A 446 27.57 -22.04 15.89
N LEU A 447 26.65 -21.07 15.93
CA LEU A 447 26.07 -20.50 14.71
C LEU A 447 27.05 -19.54 14.05
N LEU A 448 27.75 -18.74 14.86
CA LEU A 448 28.72 -17.77 14.37
C LEU A 448 29.97 -18.41 13.77
N GLU A 449 30.35 -19.61 14.21
CA GLU A 449 31.40 -20.40 13.57
C GLU A 449 30.98 -20.98 12.20
N GLU A 450 29.66 -21.15 11.98
CA GLU A 450 29.13 -21.65 10.71
C GLU A 450 28.91 -20.55 9.66
N LEU A 451 28.57 -19.32 10.11
CA LEU A 451 28.39 -18.14 9.27
C LEU A 451 29.74 -17.51 8.88
#